data_AF-A0A7Y9WBI7-F1
#
_entry.id   AF-A0A7Y9WBI7-F1
#
_cell.length_a   1.000
_cell.length_b   1.000
_cell.length_c   1.000
_cell.angle_alpha   90.00
_cell.angle_beta   90.00
_cell.angle_gamma   90.00
#
_symmetry.space_group_name_H-M   'P 1'
#
loop_
_entity.id
_entity.type
_entity.pdbx_description
1 polymer ?
#
loop_
_entity_poly.entity_id
_entity_poly.type
_entity_poly.pdbx_seq_one_letter_code
_entity_poly.pdbx_strand_id
1 'polypeptide(L)'
;MLSRLETAGRDKSLIQPEANFSNTLDEALQRAQSFPDFGALAGRTDPEGLFEAAAWVDACERGAFAAQDMSLRCREPDRHGAHYADDLLKQAADAGQPGAVLSLAARHPEQWMEIPLRSGGMLGDRVFALAALGRSAALVLLSQLCAAPDACVDEQLTRNVLALLQLSIYKTGTSETGEYLTGSEINRREAVDRAARLRTELQWPP
;
A
#
# COMPACT_ATOMS: atom_id res chain seq x y z
N MET A 1 -3.94 -8.08 15.09
CA MET A 1 -4.26 -7.24 13.93
C MET A 1 -4.70 -5.83 14.32
N LEU A 2 -5.91 -5.65 14.88
CA LEU A 2 -6.44 -4.30 15.20
C LEU A 2 -5.57 -3.51 16.19
N SER A 3 -4.95 -4.18 17.17
CA SER A 3 -3.98 -3.55 18.08
C SER A 3 -2.72 -3.03 17.38
N ARG A 4 -2.25 -3.71 16.32
CA ARG A 4 -1.13 -3.25 15.49
C ARG A 4 -1.52 -2.01 14.68
N LEU A 5 -2.74 -2.00 14.12
CA LEU A 5 -3.28 -0.83 13.43
C LEU A 5 -3.37 0.39 14.36
N GLU A 6 -3.90 0.19 15.57
CA GLU A 6 -3.97 1.24 16.60
C GLU A 6 -2.58 1.76 16.97
N THR A 7 -1.61 0.87 17.18
CA THR A 7 -0.22 1.23 17.49
C THR A 7 0.42 2.03 16.36
N ALA A 8 0.24 1.59 15.11
CA ALA A 8 0.78 2.28 13.94
C ALA A 8 0.21 3.70 13.78
N GLY A 9 -1.05 3.94 14.16
CA GLY A 9 -1.62 5.28 14.14
C GLY A 9 -1.01 6.27 15.14
N ARG A 10 -0.33 5.75 16.18
CA ARG A 10 0.40 6.57 17.15
C ARG A 10 1.80 6.94 16.63
N ASP A 11 2.37 6.12 15.75
CA ASP A 11 3.68 6.36 15.13
C ASP A 11 3.55 6.97 13.72
N LYS A 12 3.35 8.30 13.69
CA LYS A 12 3.21 9.06 12.44
C LYS A 12 4.53 9.27 11.68
N SER A 13 5.66 8.78 12.21
CA SER A 13 6.98 9.00 11.59
C SER A 13 7.25 8.09 10.40
N LEU A 14 6.49 7.00 10.27
CA LEU A 14 6.78 5.93 9.31
C LEU A 14 6.42 6.28 7.87
N ILE A 15 5.54 7.24 7.60
CA ILE A 15 5.12 7.61 6.24
C ILE A 15 4.84 9.09 6.14
N GLN A 16 5.44 9.74 5.14
CA GLN A 16 5.18 11.15 4.85
C GLN A 16 3.95 11.28 3.95
N PRO A 17 2.87 11.96 4.40
CA PRO A 17 1.73 12.24 3.54
C PRO A 17 2.09 13.39 2.59
N GLU A 18 2.77 13.10 1.49
CA GLU A 18 2.97 14.09 0.43
C GLU A 18 1.87 13.97 -0.63
N ALA A 19 1.25 15.11 -0.98
CA ALA A 19 0.19 15.18 -1.99
C ALA A 19 0.70 14.89 -3.42
N ASN A 20 2.02 14.88 -3.61
CA ASN A 20 2.66 14.76 -4.91
C ASN A 20 3.12 13.33 -5.24
N PHE A 21 2.86 12.32 -4.40
CA PHE A 21 3.23 10.95 -4.72
C PHE A 21 2.26 10.27 -5.68
N SER A 22 2.79 9.45 -6.59
CA SER A 22 1.97 8.54 -7.40
C SER A 22 1.44 7.41 -6.52
N ASN A 23 0.16 7.06 -6.70
CA ASN A 23 -0.50 6.02 -5.92
C ASN A 23 -0.35 4.63 -6.58
N THR A 24 -0.08 4.58 -7.88
CA THR A 24 0.05 3.35 -8.67
C THR A 24 1.30 3.37 -9.56
N LEU A 25 1.74 2.17 -9.98
CA LEU A 25 2.84 2.04 -10.95
C LEU A 25 2.48 2.69 -12.29
N ASP A 26 1.21 2.68 -12.71
CA ASP A 26 0.80 3.31 -13.97
C ASP A 26 0.88 4.85 -13.89
N GLU A 27 0.46 5.45 -12.77
CA GLU A 27 0.63 6.89 -12.52
C GLU A 27 2.12 7.28 -12.50
N ALA A 28 2.94 6.49 -11.81
CA ALA A 28 4.38 6.69 -11.72
C ALA A 28 5.03 6.55 -13.10
N LEU A 29 4.66 5.54 -13.88
CA LEU A 29 5.14 5.34 -15.25
C LEU A 29 4.78 6.53 -16.15
N GLN A 30 3.54 7.04 -16.06
CA GLN A 30 3.11 8.19 -16.84
C GLN A 30 3.98 9.42 -16.55
N ARG A 31 4.35 9.66 -15.29
CA ARG A 31 5.25 10.75 -14.90
C ARG A 31 6.68 10.49 -15.33
N ALA A 32 7.15 9.25 -15.16
CA ALA A 32 8.47 8.81 -15.54
C ALA A 32 8.72 9.06 -17.04
N GLN A 33 7.71 8.91 -17.91
CA GLN A 33 7.82 9.18 -19.35
C GLN A 33 8.14 10.64 -19.72
N SER A 34 8.06 11.59 -18.78
CA SER A 34 8.56 12.96 -18.99
C SER A 34 10.09 13.03 -19.07
N PHE A 35 10.80 12.01 -18.58
CA PHE A 35 12.25 11.89 -18.70
C PHE A 35 12.65 11.31 -20.06
N PRO A 36 13.77 11.78 -20.64
CA PRO A 36 14.20 11.37 -21.98
C PRO A 36 14.62 9.90 -22.05
N ASP A 37 15.22 9.38 -20.97
CA ASP A 37 15.69 8.01 -20.84
C ASP A 37 15.68 7.54 -19.37
N PHE A 38 15.97 6.26 -19.16
CA PHE A 38 16.02 5.68 -17.82
C PHE A 38 17.17 6.24 -16.98
N GLY A 39 18.34 6.51 -17.56
CA GLY A 39 19.49 7.07 -16.84
C GLY A 39 19.21 8.43 -16.19
N ALA A 40 18.46 9.30 -16.87
CA ALA A 40 18.02 10.58 -16.33
C ALA A 40 17.10 10.42 -15.10
N LEU A 41 16.29 9.35 -15.09
CA LEU A 41 15.40 9.01 -13.98
C LEU A 41 16.14 8.29 -12.84
N ALA A 42 17.04 7.36 -13.18
CA ALA A 42 17.82 6.56 -12.23
C ALA A 42 18.75 7.41 -11.35
N GLY A 43 19.07 8.64 -11.77
CA GLY A 43 19.79 9.61 -10.94
C GLY A 43 18.97 10.18 -9.76
N ARG A 44 17.65 9.96 -9.72
CA ARG A 44 16.79 10.43 -8.62
C ARG A 44 16.77 9.41 -7.49
N THR A 45 17.05 9.89 -6.28
CA THR A 45 17.04 9.09 -5.04
C THR A 45 15.92 9.48 -4.08
N ASP A 46 15.08 10.44 -4.46
CA ASP A 46 13.88 10.78 -3.69
C ASP A 46 12.83 9.66 -3.81
N PRO A 47 11.88 9.53 -2.85
CA PRO A 47 10.95 8.40 -2.80
C PRO A 47 10.14 8.23 -4.09
N GLU A 48 9.69 9.35 -4.68
CA GLU A 48 8.93 9.34 -5.93
C GLU A 48 9.80 8.94 -7.12
N GLY A 49 11.00 9.50 -7.26
CA GLY A 49 11.92 9.14 -8.33
C GLY A 49 12.28 7.65 -8.33
N LEU A 50 12.47 7.05 -7.14
CA LEU A 50 12.67 5.62 -7.00
C LEU A 50 11.45 4.80 -7.44
N PHE A 51 10.23 5.28 -7.15
CA PHE A 51 8.99 4.61 -7.54
C PHE A 51 8.71 4.73 -9.05
N GLU A 52 8.96 5.90 -9.64
CA GLU A 52 8.95 6.14 -11.09
C GLU A 52 9.96 5.24 -11.81
N ALA A 53 11.18 5.12 -11.28
CA ALA A 53 12.19 4.20 -11.81
C ALA A 53 11.71 2.75 -11.73
N ALA A 54 11.15 2.33 -10.59
CA ALA A 54 10.58 0.99 -10.44
C ALA A 54 9.47 0.72 -11.47
N ALA A 55 8.58 1.68 -11.69
CA ALA A 55 7.51 1.59 -12.67
C ALA A 55 8.02 1.49 -14.11
N TRP A 56 9.09 2.21 -14.44
CA TRP A 56 9.74 2.09 -15.74
C TRP A 56 10.34 0.71 -15.96
N VAL A 57 11.09 0.18 -14.97
CA VAL A 57 11.68 -1.16 -15.05
C VAL A 57 10.58 -2.22 -15.16
N ASP A 58 9.53 -2.12 -14.35
CA ASP A 58 8.38 -3.02 -14.41
C ASP A 58 7.67 -2.98 -15.78
N ALA A 59 7.50 -1.80 -16.36
CA ALA A 59 6.93 -1.65 -17.70
C ALA A 59 7.80 -2.34 -18.77
N CYS A 60 9.12 -2.30 -18.62
CA CYS A 60 10.04 -3.04 -19.48
C CYS A 60 9.90 -4.55 -19.32
N GLU A 61 9.88 -5.05 -18.08
CA GLU A 61 9.70 -6.48 -17.77
C GLU A 61 8.38 -7.04 -18.31
N ARG A 62 7.30 -6.23 -18.27
CA ARG A 62 5.97 -6.60 -18.79
C ARG A 62 5.78 -6.34 -20.28
N GLY A 63 6.74 -5.73 -20.98
CA GLY A 63 6.61 -5.35 -22.38
C GLY A 63 5.52 -4.31 -22.64
N ALA A 64 5.32 -3.37 -21.71
CA ALA A 64 4.25 -2.38 -21.74
C ALA A 64 4.53 -1.17 -22.65
N PHE A 65 5.78 -0.97 -23.08
CA PHE A 65 6.10 0.07 -24.08
C PHE A 65 5.79 -0.41 -25.50
N ALA A 66 5.51 0.54 -26.40
CA ALA A 66 5.38 0.24 -27.82
C ALA A 66 6.66 -0.44 -28.35
N ALA A 67 6.51 -1.41 -29.25
CA ALA A 67 7.64 -2.21 -29.75
C ALA A 67 8.81 -1.38 -30.30
N GLN A 68 8.51 -0.23 -30.92
CA GLN A 68 9.49 0.73 -31.41
C GLN A 68 10.31 1.41 -30.31
N ASP A 69 9.74 1.57 -29.11
CA ASP A 69 10.35 2.28 -27.99
C ASP A 69 11.05 1.33 -27.01
N MET A 70 10.70 0.04 -27.00
CA MET A 70 11.27 -0.97 -26.11
C MET A 70 12.80 -0.98 -26.12
N SER A 71 13.41 -0.99 -27.32
CA SER A 71 14.87 -1.06 -27.46
C SER A 71 15.62 0.20 -27.00
N LEU A 72 14.93 1.35 -26.95
CA LEU A 72 15.46 2.62 -26.48
C LEU A 72 15.26 2.76 -24.97
N ARG A 73 14.04 2.46 -24.49
CA ARG A 73 13.62 2.68 -23.10
C ARG A 73 14.09 1.59 -22.14
N CYS A 74 14.24 0.35 -22.59
CA CYS A 74 14.49 -0.81 -21.71
C CYS A 74 15.94 -1.30 -21.73
N ARG A 75 16.78 -0.80 -22.65
CA ARG A 75 18.17 -1.26 -22.79
C ARG A 75 19.00 -1.17 -21.51
N GLU A 76 18.84 -0.09 -20.75
CA GLU A 76 19.55 0.11 -19.50
C GLU A 76 18.92 -0.69 -18.35
N PRO A 77 17.60 -0.61 -18.08
CA PRO A 77 16.89 -1.48 -17.14
C PRO A 77 17.25 -2.97 -17.26
N ASP A 78 17.25 -3.52 -18.48
CA ASP A 78 17.47 -4.94 -18.74
C ASP A 78 18.88 -5.43 -18.32
N ARG A 79 19.83 -4.52 -18.09
CA ARG A 79 21.19 -4.86 -17.63
C ARG A 79 21.28 -5.14 -16.14
N HIS A 80 20.32 -4.67 -15.35
CA HIS A 80 20.35 -4.81 -13.88
C HIS A 80 19.88 -6.19 -13.40
N GLY A 81 19.35 -7.01 -14.31
CA GLY A 81 18.92 -8.37 -14.03
C GLY A 81 17.50 -8.48 -13.50
N ALA A 82 17.07 -9.71 -13.23
CA ALA A 82 15.77 -9.98 -12.66
C ALA A 82 15.64 -9.36 -11.25
N HIS A 83 14.44 -8.90 -10.91
CA HIS A 83 14.08 -8.30 -9.61
C HIS A 83 14.53 -6.84 -9.40
N TYR A 84 15.08 -6.17 -10.40
CA TYR A 84 15.51 -4.79 -10.23
C TYR A 84 14.33 -3.84 -9.89
N ALA A 85 13.15 -4.08 -10.49
CA ALA A 85 11.93 -3.35 -10.12
C ALA A 85 11.57 -3.51 -8.63
N ASP A 86 11.68 -4.73 -8.09
CA ASP A 86 11.39 -5.02 -6.69
C ASP A 86 12.43 -4.38 -5.74
N ASP A 87 13.69 -4.33 -6.13
CA ASP A 87 14.73 -3.66 -5.37
C ASP A 87 14.54 -2.14 -5.33
N LEU A 88 14.07 -1.54 -6.43
CA LEU A 88 13.69 -0.12 -6.47
C LEU A 88 12.43 0.13 -5.63
N LEU A 89 11.42 -0.76 -5.70
CA LEU A 89 10.23 -0.70 -4.85
C LEU A 89 10.57 -0.77 -3.36
N LYS A 90 11.49 -1.66 -2.96
CA LYS A 90 11.96 -1.75 -1.57
C LYS A 90 12.63 -0.44 -1.13
N GLN A 91 13.44 0.16 -1.99
CA GLN A 91 14.09 1.44 -1.69
C GLN A 91 13.08 2.58 -1.59
N ALA A 92 12.12 2.67 -2.51
CA ALA A 92 11.05 3.67 -2.48
C ALA A 92 10.15 3.51 -1.24
N ALA A 93 9.78 2.26 -0.89
CA ALA A 93 9.00 1.95 0.30
C ALA A 93 9.73 2.31 1.59
N ASP A 94 11.04 2.04 1.66
CA ASP A 94 11.90 2.42 2.78
C ASP A 94 12.03 3.94 2.93
N ALA A 95 12.08 4.65 1.79
CA ALA A 95 12.07 6.11 1.74
C ALA A 95 10.69 6.74 2.01
N GLY A 96 9.65 5.92 2.24
CA GLY A 96 8.32 6.37 2.64
C GLY A 96 7.33 6.59 1.51
N GLN A 97 7.60 6.11 0.29
CA GLN A 97 6.69 6.22 -0.85
C GLN A 97 5.47 5.27 -0.68
N PRO A 98 4.22 5.77 -0.56
CA PRO A 98 3.03 4.95 -0.30
C PRO A 98 2.66 3.94 -1.39
N GLY A 99 2.71 4.35 -2.66
CA GLY A 99 2.45 3.51 -3.81
C GLY A 99 3.45 2.35 -3.92
N ALA A 100 4.72 2.56 -3.54
CA ALA A 100 5.74 1.52 -3.51
C ALA A 100 5.47 0.48 -2.43
N VAL A 101 5.08 0.92 -1.22
CA VAL A 101 4.66 0.02 -0.13
C VAL A 101 3.51 -0.88 -0.59
N LEU A 102 2.47 -0.29 -1.20
CA LEU A 102 1.29 -1.04 -1.66
C LEU A 102 1.61 -1.96 -2.84
N SER A 103 2.39 -1.48 -3.81
CA SER A 103 2.76 -2.24 -5.00
C SER A 103 3.65 -3.43 -4.64
N LEU A 104 4.62 -3.24 -3.74
CA LEU A 104 5.48 -4.32 -3.25
C LEU A 104 4.67 -5.35 -2.45
N ALA A 105 3.75 -4.90 -1.59
CA ALA A 105 2.90 -5.82 -0.83
C ALA A 105 1.97 -6.64 -1.75
N ALA A 106 1.40 -6.02 -2.78
CA ALA A 106 0.55 -6.70 -3.76
C ALA A 106 1.30 -7.74 -4.61
N ARG A 107 2.59 -7.53 -4.88
CA ARG A 107 3.46 -8.49 -5.58
C ARG A 107 3.81 -9.72 -4.74
N HIS A 108 3.84 -9.56 -3.42
CA HIS A 108 4.27 -10.59 -2.47
C HIS A 108 3.18 -10.90 -1.43
N PRO A 109 1.96 -11.32 -1.86
CA PRO A 109 0.78 -11.41 -1.00
C PRO A 109 0.95 -12.34 0.21
N GLU A 110 1.83 -13.34 0.11
CA GLU A 110 2.09 -14.32 1.18
C GLU A 110 3.20 -13.89 2.15
N GLN A 111 4.04 -12.91 1.78
CA GLN A 111 5.30 -12.63 2.47
C GLN A 111 5.44 -11.16 2.89
N TRP A 112 4.60 -10.25 2.39
CA TRP A 112 4.76 -8.81 2.58
C TRP A 112 4.83 -8.35 4.04
N MET A 113 4.28 -9.13 4.97
CA MET A 113 4.37 -8.86 6.41
C MET A 113 5.80 -8.97 6.96
N GLU A 114 6.66 -9.75 6.30
CA GLU A 114 8.00 -10.13 6.76
C GLU A 114 9.11 -9.63 5.84
N ILE A 115 8.78 -8.87 4.78
CA ILE A 115 9.80 -8.29 3.90
C ILE A 115 10.55 -7.20 4.68
N PRO A 116 11.88 -7.34 4.90
CA PRO A 116 12.66 -6.35 5.61
C PRO A 116 12.93 -5.12 4.74
N LEU A 117 12.92 -3.94 5.37
CA LEU A 117 13.33 -2.68 4.75
C LEU A 117 14.73 -2.27 5.20
N ARG A 118 15.46 -1.52 4.37
CA ARG A 118 16.89 -1.21 4.60
C ARG A 118 17.13 -0.32 5.81
N SER A 119 16.25 0.65 6.08
CA SER A 119 16.34 1.52 7.26
C SER A 119 16.01 0.80 8.58
N GLY A 120 15.55 -0.45 8.51
CA GLY A 120 15.01 -1.22 9.63
C GLY A 120 13.48 -1.29 9.59
N GLY A 121 12.94 -2.29 10.28
CA GLY A 121 11.50 -2.60 10.27
C GLY A 121 11.05 -3.44 9.07
N MET A 122 9.76 -3.74 9.02
CA MET A 122 9.15 -4.57 8.00
C MET A 122 8.23 -3.77 7.09
N LEU A 123 8.08 -4.22 5.84
CA LEU A 123 7.07 -3.69 4.91
C LEU A 123 5.66 -3.74 5.53
N GLY A 124 5.38 -4.77 6.32
CA GLY A 124 4.14 -4.90 7.06
C GLY A 124 3.83 -3.67 7.94
N ASP A 125 4.82 -3.15 8.65
CA ASP A 125 4.66 -1.99 9.52
C ASP A 125 4.31 -0.73 8.73
N ARG A 126 4.86 -0.58 7.51
CA ARG A 126 4.47 0.50 6.60
C ARG A 126 3.03 0.35 6.10
N VAL A 127 2.57 -0.86 5.78
CA VAL A 127 1.17 -1.10 5.41
C VAL A 127 0.22 -0.74 6.57
N PHE A 128 0.55 -1.10 7.81
CA PHE A 128 -0.23 -0.67 8.97
C PHE A 128 -0.24 0.84 9.15
N ALA A 129 0.89 1.52 8.94
CA ALA A 129 0.96 2.97 8.99
C ALA A 129 0.08 3.62 7.90
N LEU A 130 0.10 3.10 6.67
CA LEU A 130 -0.80 3.58 5.59
C LEU A 130 -2.27 3.37 5.95
N ALA A 131 -2.61 2.20 6.46
CA ALA A 131 -3.95 1.88 6.89
C ALA A 131 -4.39 2.86 7.99
N ALA A 132 -3.53 3.13 8.98
CA ALA A 132 -3.80 4.07 10.05
C ALA A 132 -3.97 5.53 9.59
N LEU A 133 -3.37 5.90 8.45
CA LEU A 133 -3.58 7.19 7.77
C LEU A 133 -4.84 7.22 6.89
N GLY A 134 -5.66 6.16 6.90
CA GLY A 134 -6.90 6.10 6.11
C GLY A 134 -6.70 5.77 4.64
N ARG A 135 -5.60 5.12 4.27
CA ARG A 135 -5.41 4.65 2.88
C ARG A 135 -6.23 3.38 2.64
N SER A 136 -7.27 3.49 1.81
CA SER A 136 -8.21 2.39 1.55
C SER A 136 -7.53 1.12 1.02
N ALA A 137 -6.57 1.25 0.10
CA ALA A 137 -5.80 0.12 -0.43
C ALA A 137 -5.02 -0.64 0.65
N ALA A 138 -4.47 0.04 1.66
CA ALA A 138 -3.80 -0.61 2.77
C ALA A 138 -4.80 -1.40 3.63
N LEU A 139 -5.98 -0.84 3.91
CA LEU A 139 -7.04 -1.58 4.61
C LEU A 139 -7.50 -2.82 3.83
N VAL A 140 -7.48 -2.77 2.49
CA VAL A 140 -7.80 -3.94 1.65
C VAL A 140 -6.77 -5.05 1.86
N LEU A 141 -5.47 -4.73 1.85
CA LEU A 141 -4.40 -5.69 2.15
C LEU A 141 -4.56 -6.30 3.54
N LEU A 142 -4.89 -5.48 4.55
CA LEU A 142 -5.17 -5.96 5.91
C LEU A 142 -6.38 -6.90 5.96
N SER A 143 -7.43 -6.61 5.20
CA SER A 143 -8.64 -7.46 5.12
C SER A 143 -8.34 -8.81 4.46
N GLN A 144 -7.54 -8.79 3.38
CA GLN A 144 -7.07 -9.99 2.68
C GLN A 144 -6.19 -10.84 3.58
N LEU A 145 -5.30 -10.24 4.37
CA LEU A 145 -4.49 -10.97 5.34
C LEU A 145 -5.37 -11.72 6.35
N CYS A 146 -6.41 -11.08 6.89
CA CYS A 146 -7.36 -11.73 7.80
C CYS A 146 -8.31 -12.74 7.13
N ALA A 147 -8.24 -12.91 5.81
CA ALA A 147 -8.95 -13.99 5.13
C ALA A 147 -8.13 -15.29 5.09
N ALA A 148 -6.82 -15.22 5.37
CA ALA A 148 -5.98 -16.41 5.51
C ALA A 148 -6.19 -17.07 6.88
N PRO A 149 -6.18 -18.41 6.97
CA PRO A 149 -6.31 -19.13 8.23
C PRO A 149 -5.25 -18.68 9.24
N ASP A 150 -5.65 -18.54 10.51
CA ASP A 150 -4.80 -18.23 11.66
C ASP A 150 -4.08 -16.85 11.60
N ALA A 151 -4.29 -16.06 10.55
CA ALA A 151 -3.68 -14.74 10.41
C ALA A 151 -4.28 -13.72 11.40
N CYS A 152 -5.53 -13.92 11.82
CA CYS A 152 -6.25 -13.04 12.74
C CYS A 152 -6.98 -13.84 13.83
N VAL A 153 -6.83 -13.41 15.08
CA VAL A 153 -7.44 -14.06 16.26
C VAL A 153 -8.97 -14.17 16.14
N ASP A 154 -9.60 -13.11 15.66
CA ASP A 154 -11.02 -13.10 15.30
C ASP A 154 -11.15 -12.53 13.88
N GLU A 155 -11.12 -13.43 12.90
CA GLU A 155 -11.16 -13.09 11.48
C GLU A 155 -12.45 -12.35 11.10
N GLN A 156 -13.60 -12.75 11.64
CA GLN A 156 -14.88 -12.16 11.28
C GLN A 156 -15.04 -10.74 11.86
N LEU A 157 -14.77 -10.58 13.16
CA LEU A 157 -14.81 -9.27 13.79
C LEU A 157 -13.80 -8.33 13.14
N THR A 158 -12.58 -8.79 12.89
CA THR A 158 -11.53 -7.96 12.30
C THR A 158 -11.91 -7.50 10.88
N ARG A 159 -12.42 -8.40 10.03
CA ARG A 159 -12.87 -8.03 8.67
C ARG A 159 -14.03 -7.05 8.70
N ASN A 160 -15.01 -7.24 9.59
CA ASN A 160 -16.11 -6.30 9.77
C ASN A 160 -15.63 -4.91 10.21
N VAL A 161 -14.68 -4.83 11.17
CA VAL A 161 -14.08 -3.56 11.59
C VAL A 161 -13.34 -2.88 10.43
N LEU A 162 -12.50 -3.61 9.69
CA LEU A 162 -11.78 -3.06 8.55
C LEU A 162 -12.71 -2.57 7.43
N ALA A 163 -13.81 -3.29 7.17
CA ALA A 163 -14.83 -2.88 6.20
C ALA A 163 -15.53 -1.58 6.63
N LEU A 164 -15.89 -1.44 7.91
CA LEU A 164 -16.47 -0.20 8.44
C LEU A 164 -15.51 0.98 8.36
N LEU A 165 -14.22 0.76 8.62
CA LEU A 165 -13.18 1.76 8.42
C LEU A 165 -13.10 2.16 6.94
N GLN A 166 -13.07 1.21 6.01
CA GLN A 166 -13.07 1.51 4.57
C GLN A 166 -14.29 2.32 4.13
N LEU A 167 -15.50 1.93 4.55
CA LEU A 167 -16.73 2.64 4.23
C LEU A 167 -16.70 4.09 4.73
N SER A 168 -16.11 4.32 5.91
CA SER A 168 -16.02 5.67 6.47
C SER A 168 -15.18 6.65 5.66
N ILE A 169 -14.22 6.16 4.86
CA ILE A 169 -13.38 7.02 4.01
C ILE A 169 -14.23 7.70 2.94
N TYR A 170 -15.26 7.03 2.42
CA TYR A 170 -16.01 7.47 1.25
C TYR A 170 -17.25 8.32 1.57
N LYS A 171 -17.49 8.67 2.84
CA LYS A 171 -18.62 9.53 3.28
C LYS A 171 -19.97 9.20 2.61
N THR A 172 -20.30 7.92 2.45
CA THR A 172 -21.64 7.54 2.01
C THR A 172 -22.55 7.54 3.24
N GLY A 173 -23.45 8.52 3.29
CA GLY A 173 -24.39 8.68 4.40
C GLY A 173 -25.19 7.40 4.67
N THR A 174 -25.10 6.90 5.90
CA THR A 174 -26.15 6.23 6.69
C THR A 174 -27.06 5.17 6.01
N SER A 175 -26.69 4.54 4.90
CA SER A 175 -27.32 3.28 4.50
C SER A 175 -26.79 2.18 5.41
N GLU A 176 -27.69 1.53 6.15
CA GLU A 176 -27.44 0.62 7.26
C GLU A 176 -26.14 -0.18 7.10
N THR A 177 -25.09 0.27 7.78
CA THR A 177 -23.77 -0.37 7.75
C THR A 177 -23.84 -1.87 8.07
N GLY A 178 -24.87 -2.30 8.81
CA GLY A 178 -25.14 -3.69 9.17
C GLY A 178 -25.54 -4.62 8.02
N GLU A 179 -25.96 -4.09 6.86
CA GLU A 179 -26.27 -4.90 5.66
C GLU A 179 -25.00 -5.46 4.99
N TYR A 180 -23.86 -4.79 5.20
CA TYR A 180 -22.57 -5.19 4.64
C TYR A 180 -21.72 -6.06 5.58
N LEU A 181 -22.17 -6.24 6.83
CA LEU A 181 -21.44 -6.99 7.86
C LEU A 181 -21.94 -8.44 7.93
N THR A 182 -21.00 -9.36 8.10
CA THR A 182 -21.31 -10.78 8.26
C THR A 182 -21.39 -11.17 9.74
N GLY A 183 -22.03 -12.30 10.03
CA GLY A 183 -22.07 -12.87 11.38
C GLY A 183 -23.31 -12.49 12.19
N SER A 184 -23.27 -12.86 13.48
CA SER A 184 -24.36 -12.60 14.44
C SER A 184 -24.57 -11.10 14.68
N GLU A 185 -25.76 -10.72 15.13
CA GLU A 185 -26.06 -9.32 15.45
C GLU A 185 -25.10 -8.75 16.51
N ILE A 186 -24.72 -9.57 17.50
CA ILE A 186 -23.75 -9.20 18.54
C ILE A 186 -22.39 -8.87 17.90
N ASN A 187 -21.89 -9.73 17.01
CA ASN A 187 -20.60 -9.49 16.32
C ASN A 187 -20.65 -8.21 15.47
N ARG A 188 -21.79 -7.93 14.83
CA ARG A 188 -21.98 -6.71 14.02
C ARG A 188 -21.95 -5.46 14.91
N ARG A 189 -22.68 -5.46 16.03
CA ARG A 189 -22.66 -4.34 16.99
C ARG A 189 -21.26 -4.12 17.57
N GLU A 190 -20.57 -5.18 17.96
CA GLU A 190 -19.20 -5.10 18.45
C GLU A 190 -18.24 -4.50 17.40
N ALA A 191 -18.38 -4.89 16.13
CA ALA A 191 -17.59 -4.32 15.04
C ALA A 191 -17.84 -2.82 14.88
N VAL A 192 -19.11 -2.38 14.95
CA VAL A 192 -19.49 -0.95 14.89
C VAL A 192 -18.83 -0.17 16.01
N ASP A 193 -18.96 -0.63 17.26
CA ASP A 193 -18.39 0.05 18.43
C ASP A 193 -16.87 0.11 18.34
N ARG A 194 -16.23 -0.97 17.88
CA ARG A 194 -14.77 -1.05 17.78
C ARG A 194 -14.22 -0.20 16.63
N ALA A 195 -14.90 -0.17 15.49
CA ALA A 195 -14.56 0.72 14.38
C ALA A 195 -14.71 2.19 14.80
N ALA A 196 -15.77 2.55 15.51
CA ALA A 196 -15.98 3.90 16.01
C ALA A 196 -14.83 4.34 16.95
N ARG A 197 -14.44 3.49 17.92
CA ARG A 197 -13.30 3.76 18.81
C ARG A 197 -12.00 3.96 18.04
N LEU A 198 -11.67 3.03 17.13
CA LEU A 198 -10.47 3.12 16.31
C LEU A 198 -10.44 4.41 15.47
N ARG A 199 -11.56 4.83 14.88
CA ARG A 199 -11.61 6.09 14.14
C ARG A 199 -11.26 7.30 15.01
N THR A 200 -11.77 7.33 16.24
CA THR A 200 -11.44 8.39 17.20
C THR A 200 -9.96 8.37 17.56
N GLU A 201 -9.42 7.19 17.87
CA GLU A 201 -8.00 7.01 18.22
C GLU A 201 -7.06 7.39 17.07
N LEU A 202 -7.42 7.03 15.84
CA LEU A 202 -6.67 7.34 14.63
C LEU A 202 -6.89 8.76 14.11
N GLN A 203 -7.79 9.54 14.74
CA GLN A 203 -8.14 10.91 14.33
C GLN A 203 -8.68 11.00 12.89
N TRP A 204 -9.41 9.99 12.44
CA TRP A 204 -10.01 10.01 11.10
C TRP A 204 -11.14 11.04 11.04
N PRO A 205 -11.34 11.68 9.88
CA PRO A 205 -12.47 12.59 9.72
C PRO A 205 -13.80 11.86 9.99
N PRO A 206 -14.79 12.54 10.58
CA PRO A 206 -16.13 12.00 10.79
C PRO A 206 -16.85 11.69 9.47
#